data_AF-A0A6C0KNM8-F1
#
_entry.id   AF-A0A6C0KNM8-F1
#
_cell.length_a   1.000
_cell.length_b   1.000
_cell.length_c   1.000
_cell.angle_alpha   90.00
_cell.angle_beta   90.00
_cell.angle_gamma   90.00
#
_symmetry.space_group_name_H-M   'P 1'
#
loop_
_entity.id
_entity.type
_entity.pdbx_description
1 polymer ?
#
loop_
_entity_poly.entity_id
_entity_poly.type
_entity_poly.pdbx_seq_one_letter_code
_entity_poly.pdbx_strand_id
1 'polypeptide(L)'
;MSHDVKHYELKHIRGIPYYLDGTTVRIFELDGGKPSAECVAIGTYDAATDSITYLANWRELTQSRLDAFRASLSPQERDTLRETIDKPQKQRKATRNPRKPSVRAKSAAST
;
A
#
# COMPACT_ATOMS: atom_id res chain seq x y z
N MET A 1 23.85 2.99 29.21
CA MET A 1 23.72 2.47 27.83
C MET A 1 23.10 3.58 27.01
N SER A 2 23.87 4.19 26.10
CA SER A 2 23.39 5.28 25.26
C SER A 2 22.30 4.75 24.33
N HIS A 3 21.07 5.25 24.48
CA HIS A 3 20.01 5.03 23.51
C HIS A 3 20.34 5.86 22.27
N ASP A 4 21.05 5.26 21.32
CA ASP A 4 21.27 5.84 20.01
C ASP A 4 19.90 5.96 19.34
N VAL A 5 19.36 7.17 19.29
CA VAL A 5 18.09 7.47 18.62
C VAL A 5 18.36 7.32 17.13
N LYS A 6 18.09 6.14 16.59
CA LYS A 6 18.21 5.90 15.15
C LYS A 6 17.32 6.88 14.38
N HIS A 7 17.94 7.78 13.64
CA HIS A 7 17.24 8.73 12.78
C HIS A 7 16.87 8.03 11.47
N TYR A 8 15.61 7.61 11.38
CA TYR A 8 15.06 7.03 10.16
C TYR A 8 14.49 8.11 9.23
N GLU A 9 14.89 8.10 7.97
CA GLU A 9 14.34 8.99 6.93
C GLU A 9 13.24 8.26 6.14
N LEU A 10 12.04 8.83 6.07
CA LEU A 10 10.96 8.29 5.23
C LEU A 10 11.17 8.68 3.77
N LYS A 11 11.30 7.68 2.88
CA LYS A 11 11.46 7.87 1.44
C LYS A 11 10.47 7.02 0.65
N HIS A 12 9.94 7.58 -0.42
CA HIS A 12 9.07 6.84 -1.34
C HIS A 12 9.90 6.31 -2.49
N ILE A 13 10.13 5.00 -2.53
CA ILE A 13 10.88 4.33 -3.61
C ILE A 13 9.85 3.66 -4.51
N ARG A 14 9.77 4.12 -5.77
CA ARG A 14 8.74 3.66 -6.74
C ARG A 14 7.30 3.77 -6.20
N GLY A 15 7.02 4.81 -5.40
CA GLY A 15 5.70 5.07 -4.81
C GLY A 15 5.38 4.28 -3.53
N ILE A 16 6.29 3.42 -3.06
CA ILE A 16 6.12 2.67 -1.82
C ILE A 16 6.94 3.35 -0.71
N PRO A 17 6.34 3.69 0.44
CA PRO A 17 7.06 4.28 1.55
C PRO A 17 7.99 3.25 2.22
N TYR A 18 9.25 3.61 2.36
CA TYR A 18 10.26 2.90 3.14
C TYR A 18 10.94 3.87 4.10
N TYR A 19 11.47 3.38 5.21
CA TYR A 19 12.40 4.20 5.97
C TYR A 19 13.84 3.71 5.81
N LEU A 20 14.74 4.68 5.73
CA LEU A 20 16.14 4.49 5.49
C LEU A 20 16.93 4.85 6.75
N ASP A 21 17.97 4.06 6.98
CA ASP A 21 19.04 4.28 7.95
C ASP A 21 20.33 4.46 7.13
N GLY A 22 20.61 5.72 6.74
CA GLY A 22 21.56 6.03 5.68
C GLY A 22 21.11 5.48 4.33
N THR A 23 21.83 4.49 3.79
CA THR A 23 21.43 3.76 2.56
C THR A 23 20.73 2.44 2.85
N THR A 24 20.63 2.02 4.12
CA THR A 24 20.02 0.75 4.48
C THR A 24 18.50 0.89 4.49
N VAL A 25 17.81 0.05 3.72
CA VAL A 25 16.35 -0.01 3.72
C VAL A 25 15.90 -0.98 4.79
N ARG A 26 15.06 -0.47 5.68
CA ARG A 26 14.43 -1.25 6.74
C ARG A 26 12.92 -1.27 6.56
N ILE A 27 12.31 -2.30 7.11
CA ILE A 27 10.87 -2.48 7.23
C ILE A 27 10.53 -2.69 8.68
N PHE A 28 9.42 -2.10 9.09
CA PHE A 28 9.12 -1.85 10.48
C PHE A 28 7.92 -2.67 10.92
N GLU A 29 8.05 -3.24 12.11
CA GLU A 29 6.93 -3.31 13.02
C GLU A 29 6.71 -1.90 13.56
N LEU A 30 5.55 -1.30 13.30
CA LEU A 30 5.23 0.05 13.78
C LEU A 30 4.70 -0.06 15.21
N ASP A 31 5.35 0.63 16.14
CA ASP A 31 4.88 0.78 17.52
C ASP A 31 4.42 2.23 17.73
N GLY A 32 3.12 2.43 18.02
CA GLY A 32 2.53 3.76 18.15
C GLY A 32 2.69 4.65 16.91
N GLY A 33 2.78 4.07 15.70
CA GLY A 33 2.98 4.79 14.45
C GLY A 33 4.43 5.21 14.17
N LYS A 34 5.38 4.77 15.00
CA LYS A 34 6.83 5.01 14.81
C LYS A 34 7.56 3.69 14.54
N PRO A 35 8.72 3.75 13.86
CA PRO A 35 9.68 2.65 13.81
C PRO A 35 9.97 2.04 15.18
N SER A 36 9.63 0.76 15.39
CA SER A 36 10.06 0.03 16.60
C SER A 36 11.55 -0.29 16.54
N ALA A 37 12.14 -0.71 17.67
CA ALA A 37 13.53 -1.19 17.71
C ALA A 37 13.76 -2.49 16.91
N GLU A 38 12.69 -3.21 16.59
CA GLU A 38 12.68 -4.53 15.94
C GLU A 38 12.71 -4.48 14.41
N CYS A 39 12.97 -3.31 13.81
CA CYS A 39 13.00 -3.22 12.35
C CYS A 39 14.18 -3.97 11.72
N VAL A 40 13.81 -4.72 10.70
CA VAL A 40 14.72 -5.63 10.01
C VAL A 40 15.24 -4.95 8.75
N ALA A 41 16.54 -5.06 8.51
CA ALA A 41 17.14 -4.63 7.26
C ALA A 41 16.74 -5.61 6.16
N ILE A 42 16.29 -5.09 5.02
CA ILE A 42 15.87 -5.89 3.87
C ILE A 42 16.68 -5.65 2.62
N GLY A 43 17.47 -4.59 2.60
CA GLY A 43 18.26 -4.26 1.43
C GLY A 43 18.94 -2.92 1.55
N THR A 44 19.50 -2.49 0.43
CA THR A 44 20.20 -1.22 0.29
C THR A 44 19.52 -0.41 -0.81
N TYR A 45 19.32 0.87 -0.55
CA TYR A 45 18.80 1.81 -1.52
C TYR A 45 19.91 2.22 -2.49
N ASP A 46 19.62 2.13 -3.78
CA ASP A 46 20.45 2.64 -4.86
C ASP A 46 19.84 3.95 -5.39
N ALA A 47 20.54 5.05 -5.14
CA ALA A 47 20.14 6.39 -5.58
C ALA A 47 20.25 6.59 -7.09
N ALA A 48 21.10 5.84 -7.80
CA ALA A 48 21.30 6.00 -9.23
C ALA A 48 20.10 5.48 -10.04
N THR A 49 19.48 4.40 -9.54
CA THR A 49 18.36 3.72 -10.20
C THR A 49 17.01 3.92 -9.50
N ASP A 50 17.01 4.68 -8.39
CA ASP A 50 15.88 4.83 -7.46
C ASP A 50 15.24 3.48 -7.11
N SER A 51 16.08 2.53 -6.69
CA SER A 51 15.67 1.14 -6.48
C SER A 51 16.23 0.55 -5.19
N ILE A 52 15.72 -0.62 -4.81
CA ILE A 52 16.19 -1.37 -3.64
C ILE A 52 16.88 -2.62 -4.15
N THR A 53 18.14 -2.80 -3.75
CA THR A 53 18.83 -4.08 -3.85
C THR A 53 18.52 -4.88 -2.60
N TYR A 54 17.63 -5.86 -2.71
CA TYR A 54 17.24 -6.69 -1.59
C TYR A 54 18.35 -7.67 -1.17
N LEU A 55 18.47 -7.90 0.14
CA LEU A 55 19.29 -8.99 0.68
C LEU A 55 18.75 -10.33 0.18
N ALA A 56 19.61 -11.31 -0.12
CA ALA A 56 19.17 -12.59 -0.66
C ALA A 56 18.10 -13.30 0.21
N ASN A 57 18.17 -13.11 1.53
CA ASN A 57 17.29 -13.70 2.52
C ASN A 57 16.20 -12.74 3.07
N TRP A 58 15.93 -11.63 2.37
CA TRP A 58 14.97 -10.61 2.83
C TRP A 58 13.57 -11.19 3.09
N ARG A 59 13.20 -12.21 2.31
CA ARG A 59 11.88 -12.85 2.38
C ARG A 59 11.74 -13.68 3.65
N GLU A 60 12.76 -14.42 4.02
CA GLU A 60 12.79 -15.24 5.23
C GLU A 60 12.77 -14.35 6.48
N LEU A 61 13.53 -13.26 6.44
CA LEU A 61 13.58 -12.24 7.48
C LEU A 61 12.22 -11.58 7.72
N THR A 62 11.42 -11.40 6.66
CA THR A 62 10.08 -10.79 6.73
C THR A 62 8.97 -11.77 7.06
N GLN A 63 9.05 -12.98 6.52
CA GLN A 63 7.97 -13.94 6.56
C GLN A 63 7.57 -14.29 7.98
N SER A 64 8.55 -14.53 8.86
CA SER A 64 8.31 -14.83 10.28
C SER A 64 7.53 -13.72 10.99
N ARG A 65 7.88 -12.45 10.73
CA ARG A 65 7.21 -11.27 11.31
C ARG A 65 5.80 -11.09 10.74
N LEU A 66 5.64 -11.29 9.43
CA LEU A 66 4.33 -11.23 8.78
C LEU A 66 3.40 -12.32 9.32
N ASP A 67 3.91 -13.52 9.55
CA ASP A 67 3.12 -14.63 10.08
C ASP A 67 2.75 -14.40 11.55
N ALA A 68 3.68 -13.88 12.37
CA ALA A 68 3.40 -13.46 13.73
C ALA A 68 2.31 -12.37 13.79
N PHE A 69 2.42 -11.33 12.95
CA PHE A 69 1.42 -10.26 12.85
C PHE A 69 0.05 -10.79 12.39
N ARG A 70 0.02 -11.68 11.39
CA ARG A 70 -1.22 -12.30 10.93
C ARG A 70 -1.87 -13.17 12.00
N ALA A 71 -1.07 -13.85 12.81
CA ALA A 71 -1.54 -14.67 13.93
C ALA A 71 -2.02 -13.82 15.11
N SER A 72 -1.44 -12.63 15.33
CA SER A 72 -1.85 -11.73 16.40
C SER A 72 -3.17 -11.00 16.10
N LEU A 73 -3.54 -10.87 14.83
CA LEU A 73 -4.81 -10.24 14.43
C LEU A 73 -6.00 -11.15 14.75
N SER A 74 -6.94 -10.62 15.54
CA SER A 74 -8.24 -11.27 15.71
C SER A 74 -9.05 -11.25 14.41
N PRO A 75 -10.04 -12.15 14.24
CA PRO A 75 -10.92 -12.14 13.07
C PRO A 75 -11.61 -10.78 12.85
N GLN A 76 -12.01 -10.11 13.93
CA GLN A 76 -12.69 -8.80 13.91
C GLN A 76 -11.76 -7.70 13.40
N GLU A 77 -10.54 -7.60 13.94
CA GLU A 77 -9.55 -6.61 13.49
C GLU A 77 -9.15 -6.83 12.04
N ARG A 78 -9.05 -8.09 11.62
CA ARG A 78 -8.71 -8.44 10.23
C ARG A 78 -9.81 -8.00 9.26
N ASP A 79 -11.07 -8.09 9.65
CA ASP A 79 -12.19 -7.61 8.83
C ASP A 79 -12.27 -6.08 8.83
N THR A 80 -12.00 -5.40 9.95
CA THR A 80 -11.88 -3.93 9.99
C THR A 80 -10.74 -3.42 9.09
N LEU A 81 -9.59 -4.09 9.07
CA LEU A 81 -8.48 -3.77 8.17
C LEU A 81 -8.89 -3.94 6.70
N ARG A 82 -9.66 -4.98 6.35
CA ARG A 82 -10.16 -5.17 4.98
C ARG A 82 -11.15 -4.10 4.56
N GLU A 83 -11.88 -3.52 5.50
CA GLU A 83 -12.80 -2.41 5.23
C GLU A 83 -12.09 -1.06 5.12
N THR A 84 -11.00 -0.86 5.87
CA THR A 84 -10.24 0.40 5.92
C THR A 84 -9.10 0.50 4.89
N ILE A 85 -8.64 -0.62 4.33
CA ILE A 85 -7.77 -0.58 3.15
C ILE A 85 -8.60 0.03 2.02
N ASP A 86 -8.22 1.24 1.59
CA ASP A 86 -8.76 1.93 0.43
C ASP A 86 -8.73 0.98 -0.77
N LYS A 87 -9.88 0.37 -1.05
CA LYS A 87 -10.05 -0.51 -2.20
C LYS A 87 -9.74 0.36 -3.41
N PRO A 88 -8.87 -0.08 -4.35
CA PRO A 88 -8.54 0.72 -5.52
C PRO A 88 -9.84 1.16 -6.17
N GLN A 89 -10.06 2.47 -6.18
CA GLN A 89 -11.33 3.07 -6.57
C GLN A 89 -11.63 2.58 -7.99
N LYS A 90 -12.61 1.68 -8.11
CA LYS A 90 -12.98 1.04 -9.37
C LYS A 90 -13.19 2.17 -10.38
N GLN A 91 -12.31 2.26 -11.37
CA GLN A 91 -12.28 3.33 -12.36
C GLN A 91 -13.71 3.46 -12.91
N ARG A 92 -14.40 4.56 -12.57
CA ARG A 92 -15.80 4.76 -12.97
C ARG A 92 -15.78 4.81 -14.50
N LYS A 93 -16.24 3.73 -15.14
CA LYS A 93 -16.49 3.73 -16.59
C LYS A 93 -17.29 4.99 -16.89
N ALA A 94 -16.77 5.81 -17.80
CA ALA A 94 -17.36 7.06 -18.22
C ALA A 94 -18.87 6.91 -18.35
N THR A 95 -19.62 7.80 -17.70
CA THR A 95 -21.07 7.90 -17.78
C THR A 95 -21.48 7.82 -19.24
N ARG A 96 -22.08 6.70 -19.63
CA ARG A 96 -22.59 6.50 -20.99
C ARG A 96 -23.69 7.53 -21.20
N ASN A 97 -23.41 8.55 -22.03
CA ASN A 97 -24.39 9.58 -22.38
C ASN A 97 -25.73 8.94 -22.76
N PRO A 98 -26.86 9.40 -22.19
CA PRO A 98 -28.17 8.91 -22.58
C PRO A 98 -28.41 9.23 -24.06
N ARG A 99 -28.67 8.19 -24.87
CA ARG A 99 -29.12 8.39 -26.27
C ARG A 99 -30.49 9.06 -26.22
N LYS A 100 -30.62 10.22 -26.87
CA LYS A 100 -31.90 10.92 -27.09
C LYS A 100 -32.96 9.93 -27.63
N PRO A 101 -34.17 9.88 -27.06
CA PRO A 101 -35.26 9.15 -27.69
C PRO A 101 -35.66 9.84 -28.99
N SER A 102 -35.64 9.08 -30.09
CA SER A 102 -36.23 9.49 -31.36
C SER A 102 -37.75 9.55 -31.19
N VAL A 103 -38.30 10.76 -31.17
CA VAL A 103 -39.75 10.98 -31.15
C VAL A 103 -40.27 10.66 -32.55
N ARG A 104 -40.93 9.52 -32.69
CA ARG A 104 -41.68 9.12 -33.89
C ARG A 104 -42.84 10.11 -34.07
N ALA A 105 -42.79 10.92 -35.12
CA ALA A 105 -43.85 11.85 -35.49
C ALA A 105 -45.14 11.10 -35.84
N LYS A 106 -46.27 11.67 -35.41
CA LYS A 106 -47.64 11.22 -35.68
C LYS A 106 -47.93 11.27 -37.19
N SER A 107 -48.49 10.21 -37.74
CA SER A 107 -49.29 10.27 -38.97
C SER A 107 -50.75 10.15 -38.57
N ALA A 108 -51.53 11.19 -38.87
CA ALA A 108 -52.97 11.24 -38.69
C ALA A 108 -53.65 10.19 -39.59
N ALA A 109 -54.66 9.51 -39.05
CA ALA A 109 -55.58 8.70 -39.84
C ALA A 109 -56.66 9.62 -40.41
N SER A 110 -56.81 9.60 -41.74
CA SER A 110 -57.94 10.18 -42.46
C SER A 110 -58.67 9.06 -43.20
N THR A 111 -60.00 9.06 -43.06
CA THR A 111 -61.04 8.22 -43.68
C THR A 111 -61.38 6.93 -42.94
#